data_AF-F5VU36-F1
#
_entry.id   AF-F5VU36-F1
#
_cell.length_a   1.000
_cell.length_b   1.000
_cell.length_c   1.000
_cell.angle_alpha   90.00
_cell.angle_beta   90.00
_cell.angle_gamma   90.00
#
_symmetry.space_group_name_H-M   'P 1'
#
loop_
_entity.id
_entity.type
_entity.pdbx_description
1 polymer ?
#
loop_
_entity_poly.entity_id
_entity_poly.type
_entity_poly.pdbx_seq_one_letter_code
_entity_poly.pdbx_strand_id
1 'polypeptide(L)'
;MENFGAVLKDIRISKNFRLKDLACNEISESTISRFENGVTKLSINHFYILLDRLGTSFSEFEELVHCYYSQKVCFWGELENAVNSSDIFLLQELVQKIELRQKQEKSLCNYHIKLITEQQINRLANLPYNSSKCNELIKYLLSVDTWMEYELKIFYNSVFFMNTKTISLLYRIVIKKTRHFLKTETGARRVIPLYLFNLELLLKK
;
A
#
# COMPACT_ATOMS: atom_id res chain seq x y z
N MET A 1 0.33 12.22 -15.83
CA MET A 1 -0.79 12.46 -14.88
C MET A 1 -1.76 11.31 -15.09
N GLU A 2 -2.09 10.57 -14.04
CA GLU A 2 -3.05 9.46 -14.14
C GLU A 2 -4.42 10.04 -14.52
N ASN A 3 -4.99 9.59 -15.63
CA ASN A 3 -6.31 10.00 -16.07
C ASN A 3 -7.31 8.86 -15.82
N PHE A 4 -7.79 8.77 -14.57
CA PHE A 4 -8.84 7.82 -14.20
C PHE A 4 -10.09 7.95 -15.06
N GLY A 5 -10.37 9.16 -15.56
CA GLY A 5 -11.47 9.40 -16.49
C GLY A 5 -11.30 8.67 -17.82
N ALA A 6 -10.08 8.63 -18.37
CA ALA A 6 -9.81 7.91 -19.61
C ALA A 6 -10.05 6.40 -19.43
N VAL A 7 -9.63 5.82 -18.31
CA VAL A 7 -9.89 4.40 -18.00
C VAL A 7 -11.40 4.15 -17.86
N LEU A 8 -12.13 5.03 -17.19
CA LEU A 8 -13.58 4.91 -17.07
C LEU A 8 -14.27 5.00 -18.45
N LYS A 9 -13.79 5.88 -19.33
CA LYS A 9 -14.28 6.04 -20.70
C LYS A 9 -14.13 4.75 -21.49
N ASP A 10 -12.96 4.11 -21.41
CA ASP A 10 -12.68 2.85 -22.10
C ASP A 10 -13.63 1.75 -21.61
N ILE A 11 -13.85 1.65 -20.29
CA ILE A 11 -14.84 0.73 -19.71
C ILE A 11 -16.24 1.03 -20.24
N ARG A 12 -16.68 2.29 -20.20
CA ARG A 12 -18.01 2.70 -20.67
C ARG A 12 -18.23 2.32 -22.14
N ILE A 13 -17.27 2.64 -23.01
CA ILE A 13 -17.34 2.35 -24.45
C ILE A 13 -17.36 0.83 -24.68
N SER A 14 -16.52 0.06 -23.99
CA SER A 14 -16.48 -1.40 -24.11
C SER A 14 -17.81 -2.08 -23.75
N LYS A 15 -18.58 -1.46 -22.84
CA LYS A 15 -19.92 -1.92 -22.43
C LYS A 15 -21.04 -1.34 -23.28
N ASN A 16 -20.74 -0.65 -24.38
CA ASN A 16 -21.69 0.02 -25.26
C ASN A 16 -22.59 1.06 -24.57
N PHE A 17 -22.16 1.65 -23.45
CA PHE A 17 -22.89 2.70 -22.76
C PHE A 17 -22.63 4.06 -23.40
N ARG A 18 -23.69 4.83 -23.71
CA ARG A 18 -23.54 6.24 -24.05
C ARG A 18 -23.51 7.09 -22.78
N LEU A 19 -23.06 8.33 -22.88
CA LEU A 19 -23.04 9.26 -21.74
C LEU A 19 -24.44 9.42 -21.13
N LYS A 20 -25.47 9.59 -21.96
CA LYS A 20 -26.88 9.66 -21.55
C LYS A 20 -27.37 8.45 -20.78
N ASP A 21 -26.83 7.26 -21.08
CA ASP A 21 -27.24 6.02 -20.44
C ASP A 21 -26.54 5.90 -19.06
N LEU A 22 -25.33 6.44 -18.95
CA LEU A 22 -24.57 6.45 -17.70
C LEU A 22 -24.98 7.59 -16.77
N ALA A 23 -25.44 8.72 -17.29
CA ALA A 23 -25.92 9.85 -16.50
C ALA A 23 -27.14 9.49 -15.64
N CYS A 24 -27.29 10.19 -14.52
CA CYS A 24 -28.44 10.07 -13.63
C CYS A 24 -28.68 11.39 -12.87
N ASN A 25 -29.63 11.39 -11.93
CA ASN A 25 -29.98 12.59 -11.16
C ASN A 25 -28.80 13.19 -10.38
N GLU A 26 -27.82 12.36 -10.00
CA GLU A 26 -26.64 12.78 -9.24
C GLU A 26 -25.51 13.29 -10.13
N ILE A 27 -25.45 12.87 -11.40
CA ILE A 27 -24.35 13.21 -12.30
C ILE A 27 -24.78 13.36 -13.77
N SER A 28 -24.53 14.56 -14.31
CA SER A 28 -24.88 14.92 -15.68
C SER A 28 -23.91 14.34 -16.73
N GLU A 29 -24.41 14.16 -17.96
CA GLU A 29 -23.59 13.77 -19.12
C GLU A 29 -22.37 14.69 -19.32
N SER A 30 -22.58 16.00 -19.15
CA SER A 30 -21.52 17.01 -19.28
C SER A 30 -20.43 16.84 -18.23
N THR A 31 -20.78 16.39 -17.02
CA THR A 31 -19.80 16.15 -15.95
C THR A 31 -19.03 14.85 -16.19
N ILE A 32 -19.72 13.79 -16.62
CA ILE A 32 -19.07 12.52 -17.02
C ILE A 32 -18.09 12.78 -18.17
N SER A 33 -18.53 13.46 -19.23
CA SER A 33 -17.68 13.77 -20.39
C SER A 33 -16.44 14.57 -20.00
N ARG A 34 -16.59 15.60 -19.17
CA ARG A 34 -15.44 16.38 -18.69
C ARG A 34 -14.49 15.55 -17.83
N PHE A 35 -15.01 14.67 -16.97
CA PHE A 35 -14.17 13.74 -16.21
C PHE A 35 -13.41 12.79 -17.14
N GLU A 36 -14.11 12.13 -18.06
CA GLU A 36 -13.54 11.18 -19.03
C GLU A 36 -12.43 11.79 -19.88
N ASN A 37 -12.52 13.08 -20.18
CA ASN A 37 -11.51 13.81 -20.95
C ASN A 37 -10.47 14.54 -20.07
N GLY A 38 -10.42 14.27 -18.76
CA GLY A 38 -9.44 14.84 -17.83
C GLY A 38 -9.61 16.32 -17.50
N VAL A 39 -10.76 16.91 -17.84
CA VAL A 39 -11.08 18.34 -17.63
C VAL A 39 -11.52 18.61 -16.19
N THR A 40 -12.18 17.64 -15.55
CA THR A 40 -12.64 17.76 -14.16
C THR A 40 -12.30 16.52 -13.34
N LYS A 41 -12.24 16.68 -12.01
CA LYS A 41 -12.22 15.57 -11.06
C LYS A 41 -13.63 15.26 -10.56
N LEU A 42 -13.88 14.03 -10.13
CA LEU A 42 -15.14 13.63 -9.50
C LEU A 42 -14.98 13.49 -7.99
N SER A 43 -16.10 13.67 -7.29
CA SER A 43 -16.21 13.21 -5.90
C SER A 43 -16.19 11.69 -5.85
N ILE A 44 -15.80 11.13 -4.70
CA ILE A 44 -15.78 9.68 -4.53
C ILE A 44 -17.17 9.06 -4.68
N ASN A 45 -18.22 9.74 -4.21
CA ASN A 45 -19.61 9.28 -4.33
C ASN A 45 -20.03 9.19 -5.80
N HIS A 46 -19.76 10.22 -6.60
CA HIS A 46 -20.06 10.17 -8.04
C HIS A 46 -19.27 9.07 -8.73
N PHE A 47 -18.01 8.88 -8.37
CA PHE A 47 -17.19 7.83 -8.95
C PHE A 47 -17.75 6.43 -8.67
N TYR A 48 -18.19 6.16 -7.43
CA TYR A 48 -18.87 4.91 -7.08
C TYR A 48 -20.17 4.70 -7.85
N ILE A 49 -20.98 5.75 -8.02
CA ILE A 49 -22.22 5.67 -8.81
C ILE A 49 -21.91 5.27 -10.25
N LEU A 50 -20.88 5.86 -10.87
CA LEU A 50 -20.51 5.54 -12.24
C LEU A 50 -20.02 4.09 -12.37
N LEU A 51 -19.18 3.63 -11.45
CA LEU A 51 -18.69 2.24 -11.42
C LEU A 51 -19.84 1.23 -11.26
N ASP A 52 -20.75 1.47 -10.31
CA ASP A 52 -21.92 0.63 -10.06
C ASP A 52 -22.83 0.53 -11.29
N ARG A 53 -23.13 1.66 -11.92
CA ARG A 53 -23.93 1.71 -13.16
C ARG A 53 -23.26 1.02 -14.34
N LEU A 54 -21.92 1.01 -14.38
CA LEU A 54 -21.15 0.25 -15.36
C LEU A 54 -20.99 -1.22 -14.95
N GLY A 55 -21.50 -1.66 -13.80
CA GLY A 55 -21.31 -3.01 -13.28
C GLY A 55 -19.83 -3.38 -13.20
N THR A 56 -19.01 -2.48 -12.65
CA THR A 56 -17.57 -2.66 -12.47
C THR A 56 -17.22 -2.37 -11.03
N SER A 57 -16.56 -3.30 -10.36
CA SER A 57 -16.11 -3.07 -8.98
C SER A 57 -14.93 -2.08 -8.94
N PHE A 58 -14.70 -1.47 -7.78
CA PHE A 58 -13.54 -0.60 -7.58
C PHE A 58 -12.21 -1.37 -7.77
N SER A 59 -12.16 -2.64 -7.36
CA SER A 59 -10.98 -3.48 -7.50
C SER A 59 -10.64 -3.78 -8.96
N GLU A 60 -11.63 -4.14 -9.79
CA GLU A 60 -11.41 -4.33 -11.24
C GLU A 60 -10.96 -3.04 -11.91
N PHE A 61 -11.55 -1.90 -11.51
CA PHE A 61 -11.12 -0.60 -12.01
C PHE A 61 -9.66 -0.29 -11.65
N GLU A 62 -9.27 -0.55 -10.40
CA GLU A 62 -7.89 -0.36 -9.92
C GLU A 62 -6.88 -1.23 -10.70
N GLU A 63 -7.23 -2.49 -10.99
CA GLU A 63 -6.40 -3.37 -11.83
C GLU A 63 -6.20 -2.80 -13.23
N LEU A 64 -7.26 -2.29 -13.87
CA LEU A 64 -7.16 -1.64 -15.18
C LEU A 64 -6.28 -0.40 -15.11
N VAL A 65 -6.47 0.46 -14.11
CA VAL A 65 -5.61 1.62 -13.87
C VAL A 65 -4.14 1.21 -13.80
N HIS A 66 -3.81 0.12 -13.11
CA HIS A 66 -2.43 -0.37 -13.04
C HIS A 66 -1.86 -0.84 -14.39
N CYS A 67 -2.69 -1.32 -15.31
CA CYS A 67 -2.27 -1.63 -16.68
C CYS A 67 -1.91 -0.36 -17.46
N TYR A 68 -2.63 0.75 -17.25
CA TYR A 68 -2.40 2.01 -17.96
C TYR A 68 -1.37 2.93 -17.29
N TYR A 69 -1.26 2.87 -15.96
CA TYR A 69 -0.46 3.76 -15.14
C TYR A 69 0.41 2.95 -14.17
N SER A 70 1.72 2.95 -14.43
CA SER A 70 2.72 2.21 -13.66
C SER A 70 3.27 2.96 -12.44
N GLN A 71 2.81 4.19 -12.18
CA GLN A 71 3.40 5.02 -11.13
C GLN A 71 2.90 4.63 -9.75
N LYS A 72 3.63 3.70 -9.12
CA LYS A 72 3.41 3.39 -7.71
C LYS A 72 3.71 4.61 -6.84
N VAL A 73 2.75 5.00 -6.00
CA VAL A 73 2.90 6.06 -4.99
C VAL A 73 3.92 5.64 -3.91
N CYS A 74 3.95 4.34 -3.59
CA CYS A 74 4.86 3.75 -2.62
C CYS A 74 5.74 2.65 -3.21
N PHE A 75 6.97 2.54 -2.69
CA PHE A 75 8.02 1.69 -3.25
C PHE A 75 8.15 0.30 -2.60
N TRP A 76 7.04 -0.27 -2.12
CA TRP A 76 7.07 -1.60 -1.50
C TRP A 76 7.52 -2.70 -2.48
N GLY A 77 7.09 -2.60 -3.75
CA GLY A 77 7.49 -3.57 -4.77
C GLY A 77 8.97 -3.48 -5.12
N GLU A 78 9.52 -2.27 -5.21
CA GLU A 78 10.96 -2.09 -5.41
C GLU A 78 11.79 -2.57 -4.22
N LEU A 79 11.32 -2.34 -2.98
CA LEU A 79 11.96 -2.91 -1.79
C LEU A 79 11.95 -4.43 -1.83
N GLU A 80 10.80 -5.05 -2.11
CA GLU A 80 10.66 -6.50 -2.21
C GLU A 80 11.59 -7.10 -3.26
N ASN A 81 11.63 -6.49 -4.46
CA ASN A 81 12.53 -6.92 -5.53
C ASN A 81 14.01 -6.83 -5.11
N ALA A 82 14.43 -5.71 -4.51
CA ALA A 82 15.82 -5.50 -4.09
C ALA A 82 16.24 -6.42 -2.93
N VAL A 83 15.33 -6.70 -2.00
CA VAL A 83 15.58 -7.66 -0.90
C VAL A 83 15.67 -9.08 -1.43
N ASN A 84 14.78 -9.48 -2.34
CA ASN A 84 14.77 -10.83 -2.92
C ASN A 84 16.01 -11.10 -3.79
N SER A 85 16.53 -10.09 -4.49
CA SER A 85 17.78 -10.20 -5.24
C SER A 85 19.04 -10.09 -4.37
N SER A 86 18.90 -9.72 -3.08
CA SER A 86 20.02 -9.41 -2.18
C SER A 86 21.00 -8.39 -2.79
N ASP A 87 20.48 -7.45 -3.57
CA ASP A 87 21.28 -6.48 -4.32
C ASP A 87 21.41 -5.17 -3.54
N ILE A 88 22.60 -4.95 -2.97
CA ILE A 88 22.89 -3.75 -2.20
C ILE A 88 22.83 -2.47 -3.05
N PHE A 89 23.13 -2.54 -4.35
CA PHE A 89 23.08 -1.39 -5.24
C PHE A 89 21.64 -0.98 -5.51
N LEU A 90 20.74 -1.95 -5.76
CA LEU A 90 19.31 -1.66 -5.92
C LEU A 90 18.70 -1.06 -4.64
N LEU A 91 19.13 -1.51 -3.46
CA LEU A 91 18.69 -0.91 -2.19
C LEU A 91 19.21 0.53 -2.04
N GLN A 92 20.46 0.81 -2.42
CA GLN A 92 21.03 2.16 -2.38
C GLN A 92 20.33 3.11 -3.37
N GLU A 93 20.08 2.66 -4.60
CA GLU A 93 19.31 3.40 -5.60
C GLU A 93 17.91 3.71 -5.09
N LEU A 94 17.25 2.73 -4.46
CA LEU A 94 15.94 2.91 -3.87
C LEU A 94 15.94 3.99 -2.77
N VAL A 95 16.95 4.02 -1.90
CA VAL A 95 17.08 5.10 -0.89
C VAL A 95 17.17 6.47 -1.57
N GLN A 96 18.02 6.62 -2.58
CA GLN A 96 18.17 7.89 -3.29
C GLN A 96 16.85 8.31 -3.99
N LYS A 97 16.18 7.37 -4.65
CA LYS A 97 14.88 7.58 -5.30
C LYS A 97 13.83 8.05 -4.29
N ILE A 98 13.78 7.43 -3.12
CA ILE A 98 12.88 7.83 -2.04
C ILE A 98 13.22 9.23 -1.54
N GLU A 99 14.49 9.54 -1.29
CA GLU A 99 14.92 10.86 -0.79
C GLU A 99 14.57 11.98 -1.76
N LEU A 100 14.78 11.77 -3.06
CA LEU A 100 14.39 12.72 -4.10
C LEU A 100 12.88 12.96 -4.09
N ARG A 101 12.07 11.90 -4.01
CA ARG A 101 10.60 12.03 -3.95
C ARG A 101 10.14 12.71 -2.66
N GLN A 102 10.75 12.39 -1.51
CA GLN A 102 10.43 13.00 -0.21
C GLN A 102 10.73 14.51 -0.14
N LYS A 103 11.71 15.00 -0.90
CA LYS A 103 11.97 16.44 -1.04
C LYS A 103 10.86 17.16 -1.79
N GLN A 104 10.20 16.48 -2.73
CA GLN A 104 9.10 17.03 -3.52
C GLN A 104 7.78 16.91 -2.77
N GLU A 105 7.49 15.73 -2.21
CA GLU A 105 6.24 15.42 -1.53
C GLU A 105 6.50 14.47 -0.35
N LYS A 106 6.10 14.91 0.85
CA LYS A 106 6.26 14.09 2.06
C LYS A 106 5.31 12.89 2.02
N SER A 107 5.87 11.69 2.21
CA SER A 107 5.10 10.44 2.27
C SER A 107 5.50 9.63 3.49
N LEU A 108 4.56 9.38 4.40
CA LEU A 108 4.78 8.52 5.56
C LEU A 108 5.22 7.11 5.12
N CYS A 109 4.58 6.58 4.08
CA CYS A 109 4.87 5.26 3.52
C CYS A 109 6.31 5.17 3.02
N ASN A 110 6.73 6.11 2.18
CA ASN A 110 8.09 6.11 1.65
C ASN A 110 9.13 6.35 2.74
N TYR A 111 8.78 7.07 3.82
CA TYR A 111 9.67 7.29 4.95
C TYR A 111 9.96 5.97 5.69
N HIS A 112 8.94 5.18 6.02
CA HIS A 112 9.15 3.88 6.65
C HIS A 112 9.84 2.88 5.73
N ILE A 113 9.54 2.88 4.43
CA ILE A 113 10.27 2.07 3.45
C ILE A 113 11.76 2.42 3.50
N LYS A 114 12.12 3.71 3.47
CA LYS A 114 13.53 4.14 3.57
C LYS A 114 14.22 3.59 4.82
N LEU A 115 13.61 3.73 6.00
CA LEU A 115 14.19 3.25 7.26
C LEU A 115 14.49 1.74 7.19
N ILE A 116 13.56 0.97 6.63
CA ILE A 116 13.71 -0.47 6.42
C ILE A 116 14.81 -0.76 5.40
N THR A 117 14.80 -0.09 4.23
CA THR A 117 15.80 -0.24 3.17
C THR A 117 17.21 0.01 3.69
N GLU A 118 17.42 1.05 4.50
CA GLU A 118 18.72 1.34 5.11
C GLU A 118 19.17 0.23 6.07
N GLN A 119 18.25 -0.41 6.80
CA GLN A 119 18.60 -1.57 7.64
C GLN A 119 18.88 -2.82 6.81
N GLN A 120 18.23 -2.98 5.66
CA GLN A 120 18.54 -4.06 4.71
C GLN A 120 19.95 -3.92 4.13
N ILE A 121 20.35 -2.69 3.79
CA ILE A 121 21.74 -2.38 3.37
C ILE A 121 22.71 -2.77 4.50
N ASN A 122 22.44 -2.34 5.74
CA ASN A 122 23.29 -2.70 6.87
C ASN A 122 23.38 -4.23 7.07
N ARG A 123 22.27 -4.95 6.89
CA ARG A 123 22.24 -6.42 6.97
C ARG A 123 23.16 -7.06 5.94
N LEU A 124 23.05 -6.65 4.67
CA LEU A 124 23.86 -7.22 3.58
C LEU A 124 25.34 -6.83 3.67
N ALA A 125 25.63 -5.63 4.19
CA ALA A 125 26.98 -5.14 4.40
C ALA A 125 27.63 -5.63 5.72
N ASN A 126 26.94 -6.45 6.52
CA ASN A 126 27.37 -6.86 7.87
C ASN A 126 27.70 -5.68 8.80
N LEU A 127 26.94 -4.59 8.68
CA LEU A 127 27.05 -3.40 9.52
C LEU A 127 26.03 -3.44 10.68
N PRO A 128 26.32 -2.79 11.81
CA PRO A 128 25.39 -2.73 12.92
C PRO A 128 24.09 -2.00 12.53
N TYR A 129 22.96 -2.52 13.01
CA TYR A 129 21.67 -1.87 12.81
C TYR A 129 21.56 -0.57 13.61
N ASN A 130 20.84 0.40 13.05
CA ASN A 130 20.59 1.68 13.70
C ASN A 130 19.41 1.56 14.68
N SER A 131 19.73 1.55 15.98
CA SER A 131 18.75 1.42 17.04
C SER A 131 17.75 2.59 17.12
N SER A 132 18.16 3.81 16.77
CA SER A 132 17.26 4.97 16.72
C SER A 132 16.17 4.77 15.66
N LYS A 133 16.57 4.40 14.43
CA LYS A 133 15.65 4.13 13.32
C LYS A 133 14.69 2.97 13.63
N CYS A 134 15.20 1.95 14.31
CA CYS A 134 14.37 0.86 14.83
C CYS A 134 13.32 1.36 15.82
N ASN A 135 13.75 2.17 16.80
CA ASN A 135 12.85 2.73 17.81
C ASN A 135 11.78 3.63 17.20
N GLU A 136 12.07 4.34 16.12
CA GLU A 136 11.07 5.15 15.39
C GLU A 136 9.95 4.29 14.81
N LEU A 137 10.29 3.20 14.11
CA LEU A 137 9.28 2.27 13.59
C LEU A 137 8.47 1.62 14.70
N ILE A 138 9.12 1.22 15.80
CA ILE A 138 8.43 0.64 16.96
C ILE A 138 7.46 1.64 17.58
N LYS A 139 7.89 2.90 17.77
CA LYS A 139 7.04 3.97 18.31
C LYS A 139 5.81 4.19 17.44
N TYR A 140 5.98 4.22 16.12
CA TYR A 140 4.87 4.33 15.17
C TYR A 140 3.91 3.13 15.27
N LEU A 141 4.43 1.90 15.21
CA LEU A 141 3.61 0.68 15.29
C LEU A 141 2.78 0.61 16.59
N LEU A 142 3.36 1.05 17.71
CA LEU A 142 2.67 1.10 19.00
C LEU A 142 1.59 2.20 19.06
N SER A 143 1.83 3.36 18.43
CA SER A 143 0.92 4.50 18.46
C SER A 143 -0.33 4.33 17.59
N VAL A 144 -0.28 3.49 16.56
CA VAL A 144 -1.43 3.25 15.67
C VAL A 144 -2.46 2.33 16.33
N ASP A 145 -3.69 2.80 16.53
CA ASP A 145 -4.74 2.02 17.20
C ASP A 145 -5.22 0.81 16.40
N THR A 146 -5.41 0.99 15.09
CA THR A 146 -5.90 -0.06 14.18
C THR A 146 -4.88 -0.32 13.09
N TRP A 147 -4.36 -1.55 13.04
CA TRP A 147 -3.43 -2.00 12.01
C TRP A 147 -4.19 -2.53 10.81
N MET A 148 -3.76 -2.08 9.63
CA MET A 148 -4.17 -2.59 8.33
C MET A 148 -2.93 -3.18 7.61
N GLU A 149 -3.04 -3.42 6.30
CA GLU A 149 -1.96 -4.00 5.51
C GLU A 149 -0.64 -3.22 5.63
N TYR A 150 -0.70 -1.90 5.75
CA TYR A 150 0.48 -1.05 5.84
C TYR A 150 1.31 -1.32 7.09
N GLU A 151 0.70 -1.34 8.27
CA GLU A 151 1.41 -1.62 9.53
C GLU A 151 1.94 -3.06 9.56
N LEU A 152 1.22 -4.01 8.96
CA LEU A 152 1.68 -5.39 8.82
C LEU A 152 2.92 -5.49 7.93
N LYS A 153 2.96 -4.74 6.81
CA LYS A 153 4.14 -4.66 5.94
C LYS A 153 5.33 -4.08 6.69
N ILE A 154 5.14 -3.01 7.47
CA ILE A 154 6.22 -2.43 8.29
C ILE A 154 6.72 -3.47 9.29
N PHE A 155 5.81 -4.07 10.07
CA PHE A 155 6.19 -5.03 11.10
C PHE A 155 6.97 -6.20 10.50
N TYR A 156 6.41 -6.86 9.48
CA TYR A 156 7.04 -7.99 8.79
C TYR A 156 8.44 -7.65 8.26
N ASN A 157 8.57 -6.53 7.56
CA ASN A 157 9.84 -6.11 6.96
C ASN A 157 10.83 -5.53 7.97
N SER A 158 10.46 -5.37 9.25
CA SER A 158 11.35 -4.83 10.28
C SER A 158 11.73 -5.80 11.40
N VAL A 159 11.11 -6.99 11.46
CA VAL A 159 11.39 -8.02 12.49
C VAL A 159 12.90 -8.31 12.62
N PHE A 160 13.64 -8.38 11.51
CA PHE A 160 15.04 -8.81 11.51
C PHE A 160 16.01 -7.89 12.27
N PHE A 161 15.63 -6.63 12.53
CA PHE A 161 16.44 -5.66 13.27
C PHE A 161 15.78 -5.19 14.57
N MET A 162 14.76 -5.91 15.04
CA MET A 162 14.15 -5.72 16.35
C MET A 162 14.69 -6.72 17.37
N ASN A 163 14.68 -6.35 18.65
CA ASN A 163 15.00 -7.30 19.72
C ASN A 163 13.82 -8.26 19.97
N THR A 164 14.12 -9.44 20.52
CA THR A 164 13.14 -10.52 20.74
C THR A 164 12.00 -10.13 21.68
N LYS A 165 12.25 -9.29 22.69
CA LYS A 165 11.21 -8.80 23.62
C LYS A 165 10.20 -7.91 22.89
N THR A 166 10.68 -6.99 22.06
CA THR A 166 9.83 -6.12 21.22
C THR A 166 9.02 -6.94 20.23
N ILE A 167 9.64 -7.90 19.55
CA ILE A 167 8.95 -8.79 18.61
C ILE A 167 7.80 -9.52 19.31
N SER A 168 8.06 -10.10 20.49
CA SER A 168 7.02 -10.78 21.27
C SER A 168 5.88 -9.84 21.71
N LEU A 169 6.21 -8.62 22.12
CA LEU A 169 5.21 -7.60 22.45
C LEU A 169 4.34 -7.25 21.24
N LEU A 170 4.96 -6.96 20.09
CA LEU A 170 4.25 -6.57 18.86
C LEU A 170 3.33 -7.69 18.38
N TYR A 171 3.80 -8.95 18.39
CA TYR A 171 2.96 -10.09 18.05
C TYR A 171 1.73 -10.24 18.95
N ARG A 172 1.85 -9.96 20.26
CA ARG A 172 0.71 -10.02 21.20
C ARG A 172 -0.34 -8.96 20.92
N ILE A 173 0.07 -7.78 20.44
CA ILE A 173 -0.86 -6.69 20.16
C ILE A 173 -1.44 -6.73 18.75
N VAL A 174 -0.83 -7.45 17.80
CA VAL A 174 -1.32 -7.57 16.41
C VAL A 174 -2.78 -8.03 16.40
N ILE A 175 -3.19 -9.02 17.20
CA ILE A 175 -4.61 -9.47 17.30
C ILE A 175 -5.55 -8.33 17.65
N LYS A 176 -5.18 -7.57 18.67
CA LYS A 176 -5.99 -6.47 19.15
C LYS A 176 -6.06 -5.37 18.09
N LYS A 177 -4.92 -5.01 17.49
CA LYS A 177 -4.81 -3.90 16.55
C LYS A 177 -5.38 -4.24 15.16
N THR A 178 -5.35 -5.50 14.72
CA THR A 178 -5.94 -5.92 13.42
C THR A 178 -7.39 -6.37 13.52
N ARG A 179 -8.07 -6.19 14.66
CA ARG A 179 -9.42 -6.77 14.90
C ARG A 179 -10.44 -6.38 13.83
N HIS A 180 -10.40 -5.15 13.34
CA HIS A 180 -11.29 -4.69 12.26
C HIS A 180 -10.87 -5.22 10.90
N PHE A 181 -9.57 -5.19 10.61
CA PHE A 181 -9.02 -5.68 9.34
C PHE A 181 -9.27 -7.18 9.17
N LEU A 182 -9.14 -7.97 10.24
CA LEU A 182 -9.43 -9.41 10.27
C LEU A 182 -10.86 -9.77 9.84
N LYS A 183 -11.81 -8.83 9.89
CA LYS A 183 -13.19 -9.06 9.43
C LYS A 183 -13.33 -9.00 7.91
N THR A 184 -12.32 -8.49 7.19
CA THR A 184 -12.30 -8.48 5.73
C THR A 184 -11.64 -9.74 5.21
N GLU A 185 -11.98 -10.15 3.99
CA GLU A 185 -11.35 -11.31 3.35
C GLU A 185 -9.83 -11.10 3.20
N THR A 186 -9.43 -9.91 2.74
CA THR A 186 -8.01 -9.53 2.62
C THR A 186 -7.29 -9.59 3.97
N GLY A 187 -7.91 -9.08 5.03
CA GLY A 187 -7.29 -9.09 6.36
C GLY A 187 -7.16 -10.49 6.93
N ALA A 188 -8.15 -11.36 6.75
CA ALA A 188 -8.03 -12.77 7.12
C ALA A 188 -6.83 -13.44 6.40
N ARG A 189 -6.73 -13.27 5.08
CA ARG A 189 -5.64 -13.82 4.27
C ARG A 189 -4.25 -13.31 4.66
N ARG A 190 -4.13 -12.04 5.07
CA ARG A 190 -2.85 -11.41 5.41
C ARG A 190 -2.42 -11.65 6.86
N VAL A 191 -3.35 -11.68 7.80
CA VAL A 191 -3.04 -11.70 9.24
C VAL A 191 -2.90 -13.15 9.76
N ILE A 192 -3.70 -14.11 9.26
CA ILE A 192 -3.66 -15.50 9.72
C ILE A 192 -2.25 -16.13 9.58
N PRO A 193 -1.54 -16.00 8.44
CA PRO A 193 -0.19 -16.56 8.31
C PRO A 193 0.81 -16.00 9.32
N LEU A 194 0.69 -14.71 9.66
CA LEU A 194 1.55 -14.08 10.68
C LEU A 194 1.32 -14.68 12.07
N TYR A 195 0.11 -15.13 12.38
CA TYR A 195 -0.16 -15.85 13.63
C TYR A 195 0.44 -17.24 13.64
N LEU A 196 0.28 -18.00 12.56
CA LEU A 196 0.84 -19.35 12.47
C LEU A 196 2.36 -19.32 12.65
N PHE A 197 3.03 -18.36 12.00
CA PHE A 197 4.47 -18.16 12.17
C PHE A 197 4.86 -17.82 13.61
N ASN A 198 4.10 -16.97 14.29
CA ASN A 198 4.35 -16.64 15.70
C ASN A 198 4.13 -17.85 16.63
N LEU A 199 3.11 -18.67 16.38
CA LEU A 199 2.87 -19.90 17.15
C LEU A 199 4.04 -20.87 16.98
N GLU A 200 4.56 -21.06 15.77
CA GLU A 200 5.76 -21.88 15.54
C GLU A 200 6.99 -21.35 16.29
N LEU A 201 7.19 -20.03 16.32
CA LEU A 201 8.29 -19.40 17.06
C LEU A 201 8.16 -19.57 18.57
N LEU A 202 6.93 -19.56 19.09
CA LEU A 202 6.65 -19.77 20.52
C LEU A 202 6.77 -21.25 20.93
N LEU A 203 6.48 -22.18 20.02
CA LEU A 203 6.57 -23.63 20.24
C LEU A 203 7.99 -24.20 20.06
N LYS A 204 8.90 -23.45 19.42
CA LYS A 204 10.33 -23.81 19.25
C LYS A 204 11.22 -23.37 20.42
N LYS A 205 10.63 -22.95 21.55
CA LYS A 205 11.30 -22.68 22.83
C LYS A 205 10.93 -23.76 23.84
#